data_AF-A0AAU7BUC5-F1
#
_entry.id   AF-A0AAU7BUC5-F1
#
_cell.length_a   1.000
_cell.length_b   1.000
_cell.length_c   1.000
_cell.angle_alpha   90.00
_cell.angle_beta   90.00
_cell.angle_gamma   90.00
#
_symmetry.space_group_name_H-M   'P 1'
#
loop_
_entity.id
_entity.type
_entity.pdbx_description
1 polymer ?
#
loop_
_entity_poly.entity_id
_entity_poly.type
_entity_poly.pdbx_seq_one_letter_code
_entity_poly.pdbx_strand_id
1 'polypeptide(L)'
;MKKIITISLFLFSLVGFSQEKQDLAVFETDSTWIKEIIEFPIGFAQEIKYEGFEDLRFPQGWSKEDSPNFWSYVWAWSIIDTEEVTTNDLEKNIQYYFDGLLGLDFYKIDDKPLRKTNAVFIKKNKSQFVGKVKTHDTRYTKKPMTLNVTVETSFCEQENKTIIHFRFSPKPFDNPVWDTLAEVKLKKDFCEN
;
A
#
# COMPACT_ATOMS: atom_id res chain seq x y z
N MET A 1 -29.77 -41.14 -54.85
CA MET A 1 -30.21 -40.54 -53.58
C MET A 1 -28.97 -40.10 -52.80
N LYS A 2 -28.57 -38.83 -52.93
CA LYS A 2 -27.38 -38.29 -52.24
C LYS A 2 -27.76 -37.97 -50.79
N LYS A 3 -27.14 -38.67 -49.83
CA LYS A 3 -27.34 -38.42 -48.39
C LYS A 3 -26.60 -37.14 -48.01
N ILE A 4 -27.35 -36.15 -47.54
CA ILE A 4 -26.83 -34.92 -46.92
C ILE A 4 -26.40 -35.32 -45.50
N ILE A 5 -25.12 -35.18 -45.18
CA ILE A 5 -24.61 -35.33 -43.82
C ILE A 5 -24.43 -33.92 -43.26
N THR A 6 -25.37 -33.49 -42.45
CA THR A 6 -25.28 -32.24 -41.70
C THR A 6 -24.48 -32.52 -40.43
N ILE A 7 -23.22 -32.10 -40.38
CA ILE A 7 -22.40 -32.14 -39.16
C ILE A 7 -22.76 -30.89 -38.36
N SER A 8 -23.56 -31.08 -37.31
CA SER A 8 -23.84 -30.06 -36.30
C SER A 8 -22.63 -29.95 -35.36
N LEU A 9 -21.88 -28.86 -35.50
CA LEU A 9 -20.71 -28.57 -34.67
C LEU A 9 -21.19 -27.89 -33.37
N PHE A 10 -21.42 -28.69 -32.33
CA PHE A 10 -21.60 -28.18 -30.96
C PHE A 10 -20.23 -27.70 -30.44
N LEU A 11 -19.91 -26.42 -30.62
CA LEU A 11 -18.85 -25.78 -29.85
C LEU A 11 -19.39 -25.52 -28.43
N PHE A 12 -18.96 -26.34 -27.48
CA PHE A 12 -19.05 -26.05 -26.06
C PHE A 12 -18.29 -24.74 -25.80
N SER A 13 -19.01 -23.66 -25.56
CA SER A 13 -18.45 -22.46 -24.94
C SER A 13 -17.98 -22.85 -23.53
N LEU A 14 -16.68 -23.00 -23.36
CA LEU A 14 -16.02 -22.95 -22.06
C LEU A 14 -16.34 -21.56 -21.49
N VAL A 15 -17.36 -21.49 -20.65
CA VAL A 15 -17.57 -20.35 -19.76
C VAL A 15 -16.41 -20.43 -18.78
N GLY A 16 -15.32 -19.75 -19.12
CA GLY A 16 -14.29 -19.42 -18.13
C GLY A 16 -14.99 -18.55 -17.09
N PHE A 17 -15.34 -19.15 -15.96
CA PHE A 17 -15.58 -18.39 -14.74
C PHE A 17 -14.28 -17.63 -14.46
N SER A 18 -14.24 -16.36 -14.88
CA SER A 18 -13.37 -15.40 -14.22
C SER A 18 -13.83 -15.40 -12.77
N GLN A 19 -13.09 -16.07 -11.89
CA GLN A 19 -13.33 -16.00 -10.46
C GLN A 19 -13.43 -14.51 -10.11
N GLU A 20 -14.52 -14.11 -9.45
CA GLU A 20 -14.65 -12.78 -8.87
C GLU A 20 -13.37 -12.48 -8.11
N LYS A 21 -12.59 -11.51 -8.59
CA LYS A 21 -11.49 -10.97 -7.81
C LYS A 21 -12.16 -10.18 -6.70
N GLN A 22 -12.47 -10.86 -5.60
CA GLN A 22 -13.05 -10.31 -4.39
C GLN A 22 -12.39 -8.95 -4.09
N ASP A 23 -13.21 -7.91 -3.87
CA ASP A 23 -12.82 -6.50 -3.96
C ASP A 23 -11.65 -6.14 -3.02
N LEU A 24 -10.41 -6.27 -3.52
CA LEU A 24 -9.21 -5.81 -2.83
C LEU A 24 -9.24 -4.26 -2.77
N ALA A 25 -9.89 -3.73 -1.74
CA ALA A 25 -10.00 -2.32 -1.45
C ALA A 25 -10.57 -2.11 -0.05
N VAL A 26 -9.79 -1.50 0.84
CA VAL A 26 -10.25 -1.07 2.16
C VAL A 26 -10.56 0.41 2.23
N PHE A 27 -10.12 1.21 1.23
CA PHE A 27 -10.46 2.62 1.13
C PHE A 27 -11.56 2.91 0.12
N GLU A 28 -12.39 3.89 0.46
CA GLU A 28 -13.27 4.60 -0.47
C GLU A 28 -12.71 6.00 -0.71
N THR A 29 -12.46 6.34 -1.98
CA THR A 29 -11.97 7.65 -2.40
C THR A 29 -12.67 8.05 -3.69
N ASP A 30 -12.78 9.36 -3.94
CA ASP A 30 -13.23 9.83 -5.25
C ASP A 30 -12.20 9.53 -6.36
N SER A 31 -12.57 9.83 -7.61
CA SER A 31 -11.76 9.53 -8.80
C SER A 31 -10.48 10.37 -8.93
N THR A 32 -10.27 11.38 -8.09
CA THR A 32 -9.05 12.21 -8.12
C THR A 32 -7.86 11.51 -7.47
N TRP A 33 -8.12 10.50 -6.64
CA TRP A 33 -7.10 9.68 -6.01
C TRP A 33 -6.68 8.54 -6.94
N ILE A 34 -5.38 8.43 -7.17
CA ILE A 34 -4.82 7.28 -7.88
C ILE A 34 -4.81 6.09 -6.91
N LYS A 35 -5.36 4.96 -7.37
CA LYS A 35 -5.41 3.69 -6.65
C LYS A 35 -4.36 2.72 -7.18
N GLU A 36 -3.66 2.05 -6.29
CA GLU A 36 -2.78 0.92 -6.59
C GLU A 36 -2.99 -0.19 -5.53
N ILE A 37 -3.01 -1.45 -5.96
CA ILE A 37 -3.15 -2.62 -5.10
C ILE A 37 -1.91 -3.50 -5.28
N ILE A 38 -1.30 -3.93 -4.17
CA ILE A 38 -0.17 -4.85 -4.18
C ILE A 38 -0.48 -6.01 -3.25
N GLU A 39 -0.49 -7.23 -3.77
CA GLU A 39 -0.73 -8.43 -2.96
C GLU A 39 0.56 -8.84 -2.24
N PHE A 40 0.44 -9.31 -0.99
CA PHE A 40 1.56 -9.94 -0.29
C PHE A 40 1.74 -11.39 -0.80
N PRO A 41 2.98 -11.93 -0.87
CA PRO A 41 4.24 -11.27 -0.53
C PRO A 41 4.66 -10.22 -1.58
N ILE A 42 5.10 -9.05 -1.11
CA ILE A 42 5.45 -7.93 -1.99
C ILE A 42 6.74 -8.23 -2.74
N GLY A 43 6.69 -8.22 -4.08
CA GLY A 43 7.80 -8.61 -4.95
C GLY A 43 9.15 -7.98 -4.62
N PHE A 44 9.17 -6.68 -4.30
CA PHE A 44 10.39 -5.95 -3.96
C PHE A 44 10.77 -6.00 -2.47
N ALA A 45 9.92 -6.53 -1.59
CA ALA A 45 10.12 -6.52 -0.14
C ALA A 45 9.75 -7.89 0.47
N GLN A 46 10.37 -8.96 -0.04
CA GLN A 46 10.09 -10.35 0.33
C GLN A 46 10.44 -10.70 1.78
N GLU A 47 11.20 -9.85 2.47
CA GLU A 47 11.49 -9.96 3.89
C GLU A 47 10.27 -9.69 4.78
N ILE A 48 9.26 -8.98 4.27
CA ILE A 48 7.97 -8.80 4.94
C ILE A 48 7.19 -10.11 4.83
N LYS A 49 6.85 -10.71 5.97
CA LYS A 49 6.24 -12.05 6.08
C LYS A 49 4.74 -12.03 6.33
N TYR A 50 4.08 -10.94 5.96
CA TYR A 50 2.63 -10.86 6.01
C TYR A 50 1.98 -11.54 4.81
N GLU A 51 0.72 -11.89 4.99
CA GLU A 51 -0.21 -12.33 3.95
C GLU A 51 -1.39 -11.35 3.88
N GLY A 52 -1.97 -11.16 2.69
CA GLY A 52 -3.04 -10.19 2.44
C GLY A 52 -2.71 -9.23 1.32
N PHE A 53 -3.04 -7.95 1.46
CA PHE A 53 -2.74 -6.94 0.43
C PHE A 53 -2.48 -5.53 0.99
N GLU A 54 -1.85 -4.71 0.17
CA GLU A 54 -1.67 -3.28 0.33
C GLU A 54 -2.63 -2.52 -0.61
N ASP A 55 -3.30 -1.52 -0.06
CA ASP A 55 -4.20 -0.61 -0.77
C ASP A 55 -3.62 0.82 -0.72
N LEU A 56 -3.07 1.33 -1.83
CA LEU A 56 -2.44 2.66 -1.88
C LEU A 56 -3.35 3.71 -2.51
N ARG A 57 -3.32 4.91 -1.95
CA ARG A 57 -4.03 6.10 -2.45
C ARG A 57 -3.06 7.27 -2.57
N PHE A 58 -2.93 7.80 -3.78
CA PHE A 58 -2.13 8.97 -4.05
C PHE A 58 -3.00 10.18 -4.45
N PRO A 59 -2.86 11.33 -3.77
CA PRO A 59 -3.60 12.53 -4.14
C PRO A 59 -3.05 13.11 -5.44
N GLN A 60 -3.85 13.96 -6.10
CA GLN A 60 -3.38 14.69 -7.27
C GLN A 60 -2.09 15.49 -6.94
N GLY A 61 -1.09 15.38 -7.81
CA GLY A 61 0.18 16.09 -7.66
C GLY A 61 1.17 15.45 -6.68
N TRP A 62 0.92 14.23 -6.16
CA TRP A 62 1.87 13.53 -5.29
C TRP A 62 3.27 13.35 -5.89
N SER A 63 3.36 13.32 -7.23
CA SER A 63 4.57 13.10 -8.02
C SER A 63 5.16 14.37 -8.65
N LYS A 64 4.70 15.55 -8.25
CA LYS A 64 5.17 16.84 -8.76
C LYS A 64 5.87 17.63 -7.65
N GLU A 65 7.13 17.99 -7.84
CA GLU A 65 7.95 18.62 -6.79
C GLU A 65 7.40 19.95 -6.25
N ASP A 66 6.69 20.71 -7.10
CA ASP A 66 6.08 22.00 -6.78
C ASP A 66 4.70 21.87 -6.11
N SER A 67 4.15 20.66 -6.02
CA SER A 67 2.85 20.39 -5.43
C SER A 67 2.90 20.42 -3.89
N PRO A 68 1.85 20.92 -3.22
CA PRO A 68 1.72 20.76 -1.76
C PRO A 68 1.68 19.28 -1.34
N ASN A 69 1.22 18.40 -2.23
CA ASN A 69 1.05 16.98 -1.98
C ASN A 69 2.30 16.14 -2.31
N PHE A 70 3.42 16.77 -2.73
CA PHE A 70 4.61 16.02 -3.17
C PHE A 70 5.07 15.00 -2.11
N TRP A 71 5.24 13.74 -2.53
CA TRP A 71 5.54 12.59 -1.67
C TRP A 71 4.57 12.40 -0.48
N SER A 72 3.34 12.86 -0.61
CA SER A 72 2.29 12.66 0.38
C SER A 72 1.27 11.66 -0.14
N TYR A 73 0.98 10.63 0.65
CA TYR A 73 0.15 9.50 0.23
C TYR A 73 -0.38 8.71 1.44
N VAL A 74 -1.38 7.89 1.16
CA VAL A 74 -2.03 7.01 2.15
C VAL A 74 -1.87 5.58 1.68
N TRP A 75 -1.63 4.65 2.60
CA TRP A 75 -1.77 3.23 2.31
C TRP A 75 -2.50 2.53 3.45
N ALA A 76 -3.01 1.34 3.18
CA ALA A 76 -3.41 0.39 4.21
C ALA A 76 -2.87 -0.99 3.89
N TRP A 77 -2.33 -1.67 4.90
CA TRP A 77 -2.03 -3.09 4.81
C TRP A 77 -3.17 -3.85 5.49
N SER A 78 -3.90 -4.63 4.71
CA SER A 78 -4.88 -5.60 5.20
C SER A 78 -4.17 -6.94 5.34
N ILE A 79 -3.78 -7.28 6.56
CA ILE A 79 -2.98 -8.47 6.87
C ILE A 79 -3.77 -9.50 7.66
N ILE A 80 -3.51 -10.78 7.42
CA ILE A 80 -4.23 -11.91 8.04
C ILE A 80 -3.40 -12.47 9.22
N ASP A 81 -4.07 -13.11 10.17
CA ASP A 81 -3.47 -13.85 11.30
C ASP A 81 -2.52 -13.02 12.16
N THR A 82 -2.76 -11.71 12.24
CA THR A 82 -1.99 -10.77 13.04
C THR A 82 -2.94 -9.99 13.93
N GLU A 83 -2.96 -10.29 15.24
CA GLU A 83 -3.86 -9.64 16.20
C GLU A 83 -3.32 -8.29 16.71
N GLU A 84 -2.01 -8.22 16.98
CA GLU A 84 -1.35 -7.02 17.47
C GLU A 84 -0.18 -6.61 16.57
N VAL A 85 -0.06 -5.29 16.37
CA VAL A 85 1.07 -4.67 15.66
C VAL A 85 1.87 -3.85 16.67
N THR A 86 3.15 -4.17 16.81
CA THR A 86 4.05 -3.47 17.73
C THR A 86 4.86 -2.39 17.01
N THR A 87 5.52 -1.51 17.77
CA THR A 87 6.47 -0.55 17.19
C THR A 87 7.62 -1.24 16.45
N ASN A 88 8.11 -2.37 16.98
CA ASN A 88 9.18 -3.14 16.36
C ASN A 88 8.73 -3.75 15.01
N ASP A 89 7.48 -4.21 14.91
CA ASP A 89 6.93 -4.70 13.64
C ASP A 89 6.86 -3.59 12.60
N LEU A 90 6.37 -2.41 13.00
CA LEU A 90 6.33 -1.23 12.14
C LEU A 90 7.75 -0.83 11.69
N GLU A 91 8.69 -0.68 12.62
CA GLU A 91 10.07 -0.28 12.30
C GLU A 91 10.74 -1.25 11.33
N LYS A 92 10.64 -2.56 11.60
CA LYS A 92 11.26 -3.59 10.78
C LYS A 92 10.65 -3.69 9.39
N ASN A 93 9.32 -3.81 9.31
CA ASN A 93 8.63 -4.03 8.03
C ASN A 93 8.67 -2.78 7.14
N ILE A 94 8.60 -1.59 7.72
CA ILE A 94 8.73 -0.34 6.96
C ILE A 94 10.16 -0.18 6.42
N GLN A 95 11.19 -0.54 7.19
CA GLN A 95 12.55 -0.56 6.66
C GLN A 95 12.70 -1.53 5.49
N TYR A 96 12.15 -2.76 5.59
CA TYR A 96 12.17 -3.71 4.48
C TYR A 96 11.45 -3.19 3.24
N TYR A 97 10.28 -2.58 3.42
CA TYR A 97 9.51 -2.03 2.30
C TYR A 97 10.33 -0.98 1.52
N PHE A 98 10.84 0.02 2.23
CA PHE A 98 11.58 1.11 1.59
C PHE A 98 12.95 0.65 1.10
N ASP A 99 13.66 -0.23 1.81
CA ASP A 99 14.93 -0.80 1.30
C ASP A 99 14.72 -1.60 0.01
N GLY A 100 13.61 -2.34 -0.07
CA GLY A 100 13.17 -3.01 -1.28
C GLY A 100 12.97 -2.05 -2.46
N LEU A 101 12.29 -0.92 -2.22
CA LEU A 101 12.14 0.14 -3.22
C LEU A 101 13.47 0.76 -3.65
N LEU A 102 14.41 0.97 -2.70
CA LEU A 102 15.75 1.47 -3.01
C LEU A 102 16.57 0.48 -3.84
N GLY A 103 16.28 -0.82 -3.73
CA GLY A 103 16.96 -1.91 -4.46
C GLY A 103 16.51 -2.11 -5.90
N LEU A 104 15.44 -1.43 -6.33
CA LEU A 104 14.91 -1.56 -7.69
C LEU A 104 15.89 -0.98 -8.73
N ASP A 105 16.30 -1.79 -9.70
CA ASP A 105 17.34 -1.45 -10.68
C ASP A 105 17.06 -0.14 -11.46
N PHE A 106 15.80 0.09 -11.81
CA PHE A 106 15.35 1.29 -12.54
C PHE A 106 15.38 2.57 -11.70
N TYR A 107 15.58 2.44 -10.38
CA TYR A 107 15.67 3.54 -9.44
C TYR A 107 17.10 3.78 -8.91
N LYS A 108 18.09 3.05 -9.41
CA LYS A 108 19.50 3.28 -9.05
C LYS A 108 19.90 4.73 -9.29
N ILE A 109 20.40 5.37 -8.23
CA ILE A 109 21.03 6.68 -8.29
C ILE A 109 22.52 6.39 -8.37
N ASP A 110 23.11 6.53 -9.55
CA ASP A 110 24.52 6.16 -9.81
C ASP A 110 24.87 4.71 -9.38
N ASP A 111 26.13 4.31 -9.50
CA ASP A 111 26.60 2.98 -9.08
C ASP A 111 26.96 2.91 -7.57
N LYS A 112 26.62 3.94 -6.78
CA LYS A 112 26.95 3.96 -5.35
C LYS A 112 25.86 3.30 -4.52
N PRO A 113 26.25 2.60 -3.45
CA PRO A 113 25.29 2.06 -2.50
C PRO A 113 24.57 3.20 -1.76
N LEU A 114 23.24 3.19 -1.84
CA LEU A 114 22.40 4.06 -1.01
C LEU A 114 22.44 3.62 0.44
N ARG A 115 22.32 4.58 1.37
CA ARG A 115 22.17 4.23 2.78
C ARG A 115 20.80 3.58 2.98
N LYS A 116 20.79 2.51 3.76
CA LYS A 116 19.56 1.83 4.18
C LYS A 116 18.61 2.78 4.91
N THR A 117 17.34 2.47 4.78
CA THR A 117 16.24 3.15 5.46
C THR A 117 16.35 2.96 6.96
N ASN A 118 16.02 4.00 7.71
CA ASN A 118 15.80 3.90 9.14
C ASN A 118 14.40 4.40 9.46
N ALA A 119 13.61 3.56 10.14
CA ALA A 119 12.27 3.91 10.61
C ALA A 119 12.25 3.86 12.13
N VAL A 120 11.57 4.83 12.75
CA VAL A 120 11.37 4.89 14.20
C VAL A 120 9.91 5.24 14.47
N PHE A 121 9.27 4.50 15.37
CA PHE A 121 7.87 4.70 15.74
C PHE A 121 7.69 4.85 17.25
N ILE A 122 6.70 5.67 17.62
CA ILE A 122 6.28 5.89 19.00
C ILE A 122 4.80 5.54 19.08
N LYS A 123 4.45 4.61 19.97
CA LYS A 123 3.06 4.27 20.31
C LYS A 123 2.44 5.44 21.07
N LYS A 124 1.34 5.99 20.56
CA LYS A 124 0.58 7.09 21.19
C LYS A 124 -0.50 6.56 22.11
N ASN A 125 -1.18 5.49 21.70
CA ASN A 125 -2.15 4.75 22.49
C ASN A 125 -2.24 3.30 21.96
N LYS A 126 -3.27 2.55 22.33
CA LYS A 126 -3.40 1.12 21.98
C LYS A 126 -3.30 0.86 20.47
N SER A 127 -3.89 1.73 19.64
CA SER A 127 -4.02 1.52 18.19
C SER A 127 -3.40 2.62 17.32
N GLN A 128 -2.79 3.64 17.91
CA GLN A 128 -2.21 4.76 17.16
C GLN A 128 -0.71 4.92 17.40
N PHE A 129 0.02 5.19 16.32
CA PHE A 129 1.46 5.43 16.32
C PHE A 129 1.79 6.66 15.49
N VAL A 130 2.93 7.27 15.81
CA VAL A 130 3.57 8.28 14.96
C VAL A 130 5.01 7.87 14.73
N GLY A 131 5.57 8.20 13.59
CA GLY A 131 6.93 7.83 13.27
C GLY A 131 7.61 8.74 12.28
N LYS A 132 8.87 8.41 12.01
CA LYS A 132 9.68 9.02 10.96
C LYS A 132 10.42 7.93 10.20
N VAL A 133 10.45 8.08 8.87
CA VAL A 133 11.18 7.18 7.96
C VAL A 133 12.21 7.99 7.21
N LYS A 134 13.48 7.75 7.48
CA LYS A 134 14.60 8.37 6.78
C LYS A 134 15.05 7.44 5.65
N THR A 135 14.91 7.90 4.41
CA THR A 135 15.20 7.12 3.19
C THR A 135 15.76 8.04 2.08
N HIS A 136 15.75 7.60 0.83
CA HIS A 136 16.12 8.39 -0.34
C HIS A 136 14.97 8.46 -1.34
N ASP A 137 14.73 9.64 -1.90
CA ASP A 137 13.89 9.78 -3.09
C ASP A 137 14.71 9.34 -4.29
N THR A 138 14.41 8.15 -4.81
CA THR A 138 15.07 7.58 -5.97
C THR A 138 14.35 7.88 -7.28
N ARG A 139 13.27 8.66 -7.27
CA ARG A 139 12.40 8.84 -8.46
C ARG A 139 12.45 10.25 -9.02
N TYR A 140 12.33 11.26 -8.17
CA TYR A 140 12.18 12.66 -8.60
C TYR A 140 13.43 13.48 -8.24
N THR A 141 13.70 13.68 -6.95
CA THR A 141 14.76 14.60 -6.50
C THR A 141 16.14 13.96 -6.41
N LYS A 142 16.24 12.62 -6.35
CA LYS A 142 17.49 11.86 -6.22
C LYS A 142 18.28 12.22 -4.95
N LYS A 143 17.58 12.59 -3.87
CA LYS A 143 18.17 13.11 -2.61
C LYS A 143 17.69 12.32 -1.38
N PRO A 144 18.44 12.35 -0.27
CA PRO A 144 17.93 11.88 1.01
C PRO A 144 16.66 12.62 1.40
N MET A 145 15.68 11.90 1.94
CA MET A 145 14.41 12.46 2.40
C MET A 145 14.00 11.87 3.75
N THR A 146 13.07 12.53 4.42
CA THR A 146 12.43 12.01 5.63
C THR A 146 10.92 12.16 5.47
N LEU A 147 10.21 11.06 5.68
CA LEU A 147 8.76 11.03 5.74
C LEU A 147 8.34 11.03 7.21
N ASN A 148 7.42 11.91 7.57
CA ASN A 148 6.64 11.81 8.79
C ASN A 148 5.47 10.87 8.51
N VAL A 149 5.12 10.04 9.51
CA VAL A 149 4.07 9.04 9.36
C VAL A 149 3.16 9.01 10.57
N THR A 150 1.85 8.90 10.33
CA THR A 150 0.86 8.49 11.33
C THR A 150 0.34 7.11 10.99
N VAL A 151 0.12 6.27 11.98
CA VAL A 151 -0.40 4.90 11.81
C VAL A 151 -1.59 4.68 12.73
N GLU A 152 -2.65 4.07 12.22
CA GLU A 152 -3.81 3.61 12.96
C GLU A 152 -4.02 2.12 12.66
N THR A 153 -4.20 1.30 13.69
CA THR A 153 -4.45 -0.14 13.56
C THR A 153 -5.89 -0.47 13.92
N SER A 154 -6.47 -1.44 13.24
CA SER A 154 -7.82 -1.94 13.51
C SER A 154 -7.85 -3.44 13.30
N PHE A 155 -8.10 -4.20 14.36
CA PHE A 155 -8.26 -5.65 14.31
C PHE A 155 -9.74 -6.00 14.09
N CYS A 156 -10.01 -6.83 13.10
CA CYS A 156 -11.33 -7.36 12.76
C CYS A 156 -11.40 -8.81 13.26
N GLU A 157 -11.96 -9.02 14.46
CA GLU A 157 -11.97 -10.32 15.15
C GLU A 157 -12.61 -11.44 14.33
N GLN A 158 -13.71 -11.16 13.62
CA GLN A 158 -14.46 -12.17 12.87
C GLN A 158 -13.67 -12.75 11.69
N GLU A 159 -12.86 -11.92 11.06
CA GLU A 159 -12.06 -12.26 9.86
C GLU A 159 -10.59 -12.54 10.19
N ASN A 160 -10.22 -12.46 11.48
CA ASN A 160 -8.85 -12.55 11.96
C ASN A 160 -7.85 -11.70 11.14
N LYS A 161 -8.28 -10.51 10.73
CA LYS A 161 -7.48 -9.57 9.92
C LYS A 161 -7.18 -8.30 10.69
N THR A 162 -5.97 -7.77 10.53
CA THR A 162 -5.61 -6.42 10.99
C THR A 162 -5.45 -5.50 9.79
N ILE A 163 -6.10 -4.34 9.85
CA ILE A 163 -5.82 -3.22 8.97
C ILE A 163 -4.82 -2.30 9.64
N ILE A 164 -3.71 -2.03 8.96
CA ILE A 164 -2.73 -1.02 9.37
C ILE A 164 -2.83 0.14 8.38
N HIS A 165 -3.42 1.25 8.81
CA HIS A 165 -3.64 2.43 8.00
C HIS A 165 -2.54 3.45 8.26
N PHE A 166 -1.79 3.83 7.22
CA PHE A 166 -0.72 4.78 7.34
C PHE A 166 -0.93 5.99 6.43
N ARG A 167 -0.43 7.13 6.88
CA ARG A 167 -0.38 8.38 6.11
C ARG A 167 1.04 8.90 6.15
N PHE A 168 1.62 9.18 4.99
CA PHE A 168 2.99 9.67 4.84
C PHE A 168 3.00 11.07 4.26
N SER A 169 3.92 11.90 4.75
CA SER A 169 4.28 13.14 4.09
C SER A 169 5.67 13.60 4.54
N PRO A 170 6.49 14.22 3.68
CA PRO A 170 7.70 14.91 4.14
C PRO A 170 7.37 16.19 4.92
N LYS A 171 6.11 16.66 4.90
CA LYS A 171 5.67 17.89 5.57
C LYS A 171 5.48 17.68 7.07
N PRO A 172 5.67 18.72 7.91
CA PRO A 172 5.37 18.65 9.34
C PRO A 172 3.87 18.41 9.58
N PHE A 173 3.52 17.86 10.75
CA PHE A 173 2.15 17.41 11.09
C PHE A 173 1.10 18.54 11.16
N ASP A 174 1.52 19.80 11.23
CA ASP A 174 0.66 20.99 11.20
C ASP A 174 0.40 21.50 9.77
N ASN A 175 0.98 20.86 8.76
CA ASN A 175 0.79 21.26 7.37
C ASN A 175 -0.60 20.83 6.84
N PRO A 176 -1.29 21.67 6.03
CA PRO A 176 -2.61 21.34 5.48
C PRO A 176 -2.70 20.06 4.64
N VAL A 177 -1.57 19.52 4.13
CA VAL A 177 -1.58 18.24 3.43
C VAL A 177 -2.13 17.10 4.29
N TRP A 178 -1.99 17.18 5.62
CA TRP A 178 -2.52 16.18 6.53
C TRP A 178 -4.04 16.16 6.57
N ASP A 179 -4.70 17.30 6.30
CA ASP A 179 -6.16 17.35 6.13
C ASP A 179 -6.56 16.58 4.86
N THR A 180 -5.85 16.79 3.75
CA THR A 180 -6.04 16.02 2.51
C THR A 180 -5.85 14.52 2.73
N LEU A 181 -4.78 14.11 3.44
CA LEU A 181 -4.55 12.69 3.75
C LEU A 181 -5.60 12.12 4.71
N ALA A 182 -6.24 12.96 5.53
CA ALA A 182 -7.31 12.55 6.42
C ALA A 182 -8.64 12.31 5.69
N GLU A 183 -8.83 12.83 4.48
CA GLU A 183 -10.03 12.57 3.65
C GLU A 183 -10.14 11.09 3.26
N VAL A 184 -9.02 10.39 3.12
CA VAL A 184 -9.00 8.94 2.87
C VAL A 184 -9.41 8.19 4.14
N LYS A 185 -10.59 7.57 4.08
CA LYS A 185 -11.16 6.77 5.18
C LYS A 185 -11.26 5.30 4.77
N LEU A 186 -11.14 4.43 5.76
CA LEU A 186 -11.54 3.04 5.61
C LEU A 186 -13.04 2.98 5.31
N LYS A 187 -13.44 2.09 4.40
CA LYS A 187 -14.86 1.79 4.14
C LYS A 187 -15.55 1.37 5.43
N LYS A 188 -16.86 1.55 5.58
CA LYS A 188 -17.55 1.17 6.84
C LYS A 188 -17.53 -0.34 7.10
N ASP A 189 -17.55 -1.11 6.03
CA ASP A 189 -17.54 -2.56 5.95
C ASP A 189 -16.12 -3.12 5.74
N PHE A 190 -15.06 -2.37 6.06
CA PHE A 190 -13.68 -2.83 5.85
C PHE A 190 -13.35 -4.13 6.63
N CYS A 191 -14.10 -4.40 7.71
CA CYS A 191 -14.01 -5.62 8.48
C CYS A 191 -14.88 -6.76 7.93
N GLU A 192 -15.79 -6.49 7.01
CA GLU A 192 -16.65 -7.48 6.35
C GLU A 192 -15.98 -7.91 5.03
N ASN A 193 -16.38 -9.05 4.46
CA ASN A 193 -15.83 -9.63 3.24
C ASN A 193 -16.83 -9.62 2.09
#